data_AF-A0A9D9VP31-F1
#
_entry.id   AF-A0A9D9VP31-F1
#
_cell.length_a   1.000
_cell.length_b   1.000
_cell.length_c   1.000
_cell.angle_alpha   90.00
_cell.angle_beta   90.00
_cell.angle_gamma   90.00
#
_symmetry.space_group_name_H-M   'P 1'
#
loop_
_entity.id
_entity.type
_entity.pdbx_description
1 polymer ?
#
loop_
_entity_poly.entity_id
_entity_poly.type
_entity_poly.pdbx_seq_one_letter_code
_entity_poly.pdbx_strand_id
1 'polypeptide(L)'
;MASSTVPTPFDPVTIGPLTLRNRFIKSGANEAMCLDGKPTKALVKHHRDLAAGGVGMTTVAYMAVAKVGRTLPNQIWMRPEVIPDLRVLTQAVHDEGAAISAQITHGGSFVTGMKVAGRTISSSSGFNPAGLMKGNILQRAMNEDDMARVEGEFVRAAELAKEGGFDAVELHMGHGYLLNQFISPLSNRRTDEYGGSAENRVRFPARVLAAVKRAVGSDMAVLAKINVADGTRRGATAEDGMVTAQALQAAGADMLVLSGGRNVESTWFMFGSNMNREVIARVLKQQGEWITSLMMKAASSSEPKIDFKPMYFLEYSRKIRAAVDMPLAYLGGARSLAHAEQSLAEGFDCVVMARPLIHDPGLVNKLRSGELTESGCDNCNGCVAYIYHPAGTWCVHNPPNDPVLNTIPAAAGQ
;
A
#
# COMPACT_ATOMS: atom_id res chain seq x y z
N MET A 1 26.08 -5.03 -32.07
CA MET A 1 25.35 -5.38 -30.83
C MET A 1 25.37 -4.14 -29.97
N ALA A 2 24.25 -3.41 -29.86
CA ALA A 2 24.19 -2.25 -28.97
C ALA A 2 24.38 -2.77 -27.54
N SER A 3 25.42 -2.30 -26.85
CA SER A 3 25.57 -2.50 -25.42
C SER A 3 24.32 -1.88 -24.77
N SER A 4 23.38 -2.70 -24.29
CA SER A 4 22.22 -2.18 -23.58
C SER A 4 22.71 -1.72 -22.21
N THR A 5 23.06 -0.44 -22.11
CA THR A 5 23.39 0.19 -20.83
C THR A 5 22.18 0.03 -19.91
N VAL A 6 22.41 -0.45 -18.69
CA VAL A 6 21.38 -0.49 -17.63
C VAL A 6 20.80 0.92 -17.49
N PRO A 7 19.45 1.10 -17.53
CA PRO A 7 18.84 2.41 -17.40
C PRO A 7 19.18 3.04 -16.05
N THR A 8 19.20 4.36 -15.99
CA THR A 8 19.37 5.10 -14.73
C THR A 8 18.03 5.24 -13.99
N PRO A 9 18.03 5.43 -12.66
CA PRO A 9 16.80 5.70 -11.91
C PRO A 9 16.02 6.95 -12.38
N PHE A 10 16.67 7.86 -13.11
CA PHE A 10 16.07 9.10 -13.60
C PHE A 10 15.53 9.00 -15.02
N ASP A 11 15.83 7.91 -15.73
CA ASP A 11 15.31 7.66 -17.08
C ASP A 11 13.80 7.38 -17.02
N PRO A 12 13.03 7.77 -18.05
CA PRO A 12 11.62 7.43 -18.14
C PRO A 12 11.41 5.90 -18.24
N VAL A 13 10.22 5.45 -17.85
CA VAL A 13 9.81 4.05 -17.94
C VAL A 13 8.33 3.94 -18.31
N THR A 14 7.97 3.00 -19.17
CA THR A 14 6.58 2.72 -19.56
C THR A 14 6.08 1.47 -18.84
N ILE A 15 4.91 1.58 -18.20
CA ILE A 15 4.22 0.53 -17.44
C ILE A 15 2.79 0.43 -17.98
N GLY A 16 2.51 -0.60 -18.78
CA GLY A 16 1.25 -0.68 -19.50
C GLY A 16 1.04 0.57 -20.39
N PRO A 17 -0.08 1.31 -20.26
CA PRO A 17 -0.30 2.54 -21.02
C PRO A 17 0.37 3.80 -20.43
N LEU A 18 0.96 3.71 -19.23
CA LEU A 18 1.48 4.85 -18.49
C LEU A 18 2.99 5.00 -18.70
N THR A 19 3.45 6.19 -19.07
CA THR A 19 4.89 6.52 -19.07
C THR A 19 5.22 7.45 -17.92
N LEU A 20 6.10 6.99 -17.02
CA LEU A 20 6.61 7.77 -15.90
C LEU A 20 7.85 8.56 -16.32
N ARG A 21 7.99 9.79 -15.81
CA ARG A 21 9.16 10.66 -16.05
C ARG A 21 10.46 10.16 -15.41
N ASN A 22 10.37 9.25 -14.45
CA ASN A 22 11.48 8.55 -13.81
C ASN A 22 10.97 7.33 -13.02
N ARG A 23 11.88 6.57 -12.43
CA ARG A 23 11.62 5.26 -11.82
C ARG A 23 11.39 5.29 -10.31
N PHE A 24 11.23 6.48 -9.71
CA PHE A 24 10.94 6.64 -8.28
C PHE A 24 9.44 6.73 -8.02
N ILE A 25 8.91 5.83 -7.18
CA ILE A 25 7.49 5.78 -6.83
C ILE A 25 7.31 5.95 -5.33
N LYS A 26 6.43 6.85 -4.90
CA LYS A 26 5.95 6.86 -3.50
C LYS A 26 4.95 5.72 -3.29
N SER A 27 5.26 4.82 -2.37
CA SER A 27 4.36 3.72 -1.98
C SER A 27 3.08 4.26 -1.35
N GLY A 28 1.96 3.58 -1.57
CA GLY A 28 0.78 3.74 -0.73
C GLY A 28 1.15 3.43 0.71
N ALA A 29 0.92 4.39 1.61
CA ALA A 29 1.12 4.29 3.04
C ALA A 29 0.10 5.20 3.71
N ASN A 30 -0.72 4.66 4.61
CA ASN A 30 -1.88 5.38 5.16
C ASN A 30 -1.52 6.80 5.64
N GLU A 31 -2.17 7.77 5.02
CA GLU A 31 -1.93 9.20 5.19
C GLU A 31 -2.80 9.78 6.30
N ALA A 32 -3.93 9.14 6.63
CA ALA A 32 -4.90 9.64 7.62
C ALA A 32 -5.45 11.05 7.33
N MET A 33 -5.39 11.47 6.06
CA MET A 33 -5.77 12.80 5.61
C MET A 33 -7.11 12.78 4.85
N CYS A 34 -8.15 12.24 5.49
CA CYS A 34 -9.48 12.14 4.90
C CYS A 34 -10.55 12.58 5.87
N LEU A 35 -11.55 13.30 5.36
CA LEU A 35 -12.75 13.73 6.08
C LEU A 35 -13.97 13.08 5.43
N ASP A 36 -14.76 12.34 6.19
CA ASP A 36 -15.95 11.61 5.70
C ASP A 36 -15.69 10.74 4.47
N GLY A 37 -14.50 10.13 4.43
CA GLY A 37 -14.06 9.30 3.31
C GLY A 37 -13.80 10.06 2.01
N LYS A 38 -13.52 11.35 2.08
CA LYS A 38 -13.06 12.22 0.99
C LYS A 38 -11.65 12.73 1.29
N PRO A 39 -10.80 12.96 0.28
CA PRO A 39 -9.49 13.56 0.49
C PRO A 39 -9.65 14.99 1.00
N THR A 40 -8.73 15.43 1.85
CA THR A 40 -8.69 16.80 2.39
C THR A 40 -7.63 17.63 1.67
N LYS A 41 -7.61 18.95 1.92
CA LYS A 41 -6.52 19.82 1.44
C LYS A 41 -5.14 19.38 1.95
N ALA A 42 -5.07 18.74 3.12
CA ALA A 42 -3.83 18.14 3.62
C ALA A 42 -3.33 17.01 2.70
N LEU A 43 -4.23 16.14 2.22
CA LEU A 43 -3.85 15.07 1.29
C LEU A 43 -3.40 15.62 -0.07
N VAL A 44 -4.10 16.65 -0.58
CA VAL A 44 -3.71 17.36 -1.81
C VAL A 44 -2.30 17.91 -1.67
N LYS A 45 -2.02 18.63 -0.59
CA LYS A 45 -0.68 19.17 -0.31
C LYS A 45 0.36 18.07 -0.22
N HIS A 46 0.08 16.99 0.51
CA HIS A 46 1.01 15.88 0.70
C HIS A 46 1.46 15.26 -0.63
N HIS A 47 0.51 14.96 -1.51
CA HIS A 47 0.83 14.35 -2.81
C HIS A 47 1.42 15.34 -3.81
N ARG A 48 0.98 16.61 -3.78
CA ARG A 48 1.59 17.69 -4.58
C ARG A 48 3.05 17.90 -4.18
N ASP A 49 3.38 17.98 -2.89
CA ASP A 49 4.76 18.19 -2.42
C ASP A 49 5.69 17.07 -2.90
N LEU A 50 5.22 15.81 -2.88
CA LEU A 50 5.95 14.66 -3.42
C LEU A 50 6.18 14.76 -4.93
N ALA A 51 5.15 15.20 -5.66
CA ALA A 51 5.21 15.43 -7.09
C ALA A 51 6.19 16.56 -7.45
N ALA A 52 6.09 17.71 -6.79
CA ALA A 52 7.04 18.81 -6.91
C ALA A 52 8.48 18.37 -6.56
N GLY A 53 8.61 17.46 -5.58
CA GLY A 53 9.88 16.90 -5.12
C GLY A 53 10.53 15.85 -6.03
N GLY A 54 9.89 15.52 -7.16
CA GLY A 54 10.54 14.83 -8.28
C GLY A 54 10.14 13.37 -8.48
N VAL A 55 9.23 12.79 -7.68
CA VAL A 55 8.81 11.39 -7.89
C VAL A 55 8.20 11.20 -9.29
N GLY A 56 8.39 10.04 -9.91
CA GLY A 56 7.74 9.69 -11.16
C GLY A 56 6.25 9.43 -10.98
N MET A 57 5.88 8.81 -9.85
CA MET A 57 4.50 8.56 -9.47
C MET A 57 4.31 8.60 -7.95
N THR A 58 3.14 9.08 -7.49
CA THR A 58 2.74 9.02 -6.09
C THR A 58 1.50 8.17 -5.89
N THR A 59 1.51 7.24 -4.93
CA THR A 59 0.39 6.32 -4.68
C THR A 59 -0.39 6.75 -3.43
N VAL A 60 -1.69 6.98 -3.60
CA VAL A 60 -2.63 7.38 -2.53
C VAL A 60 -3.15 6.13 -1.81
N ALA A 61 -3.07 6.12 -0.49
CA ALA A 61 -3.56 5.04 0.36
C ALA A 61 -4.65 5.51 1.35
N TYR A 62 -5.37 4.62 2.02
CA TYR A 62 -6.02 3.49 1.36
C TYR A 62 -7.39 3.94 0.82
N MET A 63 -7.73 3.51 -0.38
CA MET A 63 -9.01 3.83 -1.01
C MET A 63 -9.94 2.61 -0.90
N ALA A 64 -10.83 2.62 0.09
CA ALA A 64 -11.72 1.50 0.34
C ALA A 64 -12.75 1.34 -0.78
N VAL A 65 -12.86 0.14 -1.35
CA VAL A 65 -13.80 -0.17 -2.43
C VAL A 65 -15.26 -0.23 -1.96
N ALA A 66 -15.47 -0.43 -0.65
CA ALA A 66 -16.78 -0.52 -0.04
C ALA A 66 -16.79 0.08 1.37
N LYS A 67 -17.94 0.62 1.79
CA LYS A 67 -18.12 1.21 3.12
C LYS A 67 -17.75 0.25 4.25
N VAL A 68 -18.17 -1.01 4.12
CA VAL A 68 -17.91 -2.08 5.09
C VAL A 68 -16.47 -2.60 5.06
N GLY A 69 -15.76 -2.39 3.94
CA GLY A 69 -14.36 -2.76 3.76
C GLY A 69 -13.37 -1.74 4.30
N ARG A 70 -13.85 -0.65 4.90
CA ARG A 70 -13.00 0.40 5.43
C ARG A 70 -12.27 -0.05 6.71
N THR A 71 -10.96 -0.24 6.64
CA THR A 71 -10.10 -0.49 7.81
C THR A 71 -10.11 0.63 8.86
N LEU A 72 -10.01 1.91 8.49
CA LEU A 72 -10.02 3.07 9.40
C LEU A 72 -11.05 4.15 8.97
N PRO A 73 -11.55 4.98 9.89
CA PRO A 73 -12.55 6.01 9.57
C PRO A 73 -11.98 7.18 8.74
N ASN A 74 -10.67 7.37 8.75
CA ASN A 74 -9.94 8.45 8.08
C ASN A 74 -9.22 7.99 6.80
N GLN A 75 -9.87 7.11 6.04
CA GLN A 75 -9.42 6.68 4.71
C GLN A 75 -10.49 7.00 3.65
N ILE A 76 -10.09 7.14 2.38
CA ILE A 76 -11.00 7.39 1.26
C ILE A 76 -11.98 6.21 1.11
N TRP A 77 -13.22 6.51 0.76
CA TRP A 77 -14.19 5.51 0.35
C TRP A 77 -14.67 5.81 -1.06
N MET A 78 -14.37 4.89 -1.99
CA MET A 78 -14.70 4.99 -3.41
C MET A 78 -16.21 4.95 -3.62
N ARG A 79 -16.75 6.09 -4.05
CA ARG A 79 -18.17 6.33 -4.39
C ARG A 79 -18.28 7.55 -5.32
N PRO A 80 -19.36 7.72 -6.09
CA PRO A 80 -19.48 8.83 -7.03
C PRO A 80 -19.24 10.22 -6.40
N GLU A 81 -19.66 10.42 -5.15
CA GLU A 81 -19.58 11.70 -4.45
C GLU A 81 -18.15 12.14 -4.09
N VAL A 82 -17.15 11.26 -4.23
CA VAL A 82 -15.74 11.62 -4.01
C VAL A 82 -15.04 12.13 -5.27
N ILE A 83 -15.60 11.92 -6.47
CA ILE A 83 -14.95 12.26 -7.75
C ILE A 83 -14.48 13.72 -7.82
N PRO A 84 -15.27 14.75 -7.45
CA PRO A 84 -14.78 16.12 -7.51
C PRO A 84 -13.53 16.34 -6.64
N ASP A 85 -13.52 15.77 -5.43
CA ASP A 85 -12.39 15.85 -4.51
C ASP A 85 -11.17 15.07 -5.03
N LEU A 86 -11.39 13.93 -5.72
CA LEU A 86 -10.32 13.18 -6.38
C LEU A 86 -9.67 13.98 -7.52
N ARG A 87 -10.48 14.66 -8.36
CA ARG A 87 -9.95 15.47 -9.48
C ARG A 87 -9.04 16.60 -9.01
N VAL A 88 -9.37 17.23 -7.89
CA VAL A 88 -8.49 18.25 -7.29
C VAL A 88 -7.15 17.64 -6.87
N LEU A 89 -7.18 16.47 -6.26
CA LEU A 89 -5.98 15.76 -5.84
C LEU A 89 -5.12 15.33 -7.04
N THR A 90 -5.72 14.73 -8.06
CA THR A 90 -4.99 14.25 -9.24
C THR A 90 -4.43 15.42 -10.05
N GLN A 91 -5.23 16.48 -10.27
CA GLN A 91 -4.79 17.68 -10.99
C GLN A 91 -3.59 18.34 -10.30
N ALA A 92 -3.60 18.46 -8.97
CA ALA A 92 -2.47 19.03 -8.24
C ALA A 92 -1.18 18.22 -8.37
N VAL A 93 -1.26 16.91 -8.64
CA VAL A 93 -0.09 16.06 -8.93
C VAL A 93 0.33 16.20 -10.39
N HIS A 94 -0.63 16.24 -11.31
CA HIS A 94 -0.39 16.41 -12.74
C HIS A 94 0.24 17.76 -13.08
N ASP A 95 -0.15 18.83 -12.39
CA ASP A 95 0.42 20.17 -12.55
C ASP A 95 1.92 20.21 -12.24
N GLU A 96 2.40 19.32 -11.36
CA GLU A 96 3.82 19.15 -11.02
C GLU A 96 4.53 18.11 -11.91
N GLY A 97 3.83 17.55 -12.91
CA GLY A 97 4.36 16.64 -13.93
C GLY A 97 4.63 15.21 -13.44
N ALA A 98 3.99 14.75 -12.36
CA ALA A 98 4.07 13.37 -11.90
C ALA A 98 2.76 12.61 -12.18
N ALA A 99 2.84 11.28 -12.22
CA ALA A 99 1.65 10.43 -12.27
C ALA A 99 1.09 10.17 -10.86
N ILE A 100 -0.16 9.72 -10.78
CA ILE A 100 -0.83 9.36 -9.52
C ILE A 100 -1.53 8.01 -9.60
N SER A 101 -1.31 7.19 -8.56
CA SER A 101 -1.89 5.84 -8.44
C SER A 101 -2.89 5.73 -7.29
N ALA A 102 -4.05 5.12 -7.54
CA ALA A 102 -5.08 4.85 -6.55
C ALA A 102 -4.86 3.46 -5.94
N GLN A 103 -4.41 3.37 -4.67
CA GLN A 103 -4.33 2.06 -4.01
C GLN A 103 -5.70 1.68 -3.45
N ILE A 104 -6.41 0.81 -4.17
CA ILE A 104 -7.74 0.33 -3.80
C ILE A 104 -7.67 -0.95 -2.95
N THR A 105 -8.52 -1.03 -1.92
CA THR A 105 -8.48 -2.15 -0.97
C THR A 105 -9.84 -2.46 -0.33
N HIS A 106 -9.93 -3.66 0.25
CA HIS A 106 -10.99 -4.07 1.15
C HIS A 106 -10.35 -4.68 2.42
N GLY A 107 -10.73 -4.21 3.61
CA GLY A 107 -10.18 -4.64 4.89
C GLY A 107 -10.45 -6.11 5.23
N GLY A 108 -11.56 -6.66 4.75
CA GLY A 108 -11.97 -8.03 5.07
C GLY A 108 -12.17 -8.17 6.58
N SER A 109 -11.51 -9.15 7.22
CA SER A 109 -11.49 -9.24 8.68
C SER A 109 -10.57 -8.23 9.36
N PHE A 110 -9.67 -7.59 8.62
CA PHE A 110 -8.79 -6.53 9.13
C PHE A 110 -9.48 -5.15 9.16
N VAL A 111 -10.78 -5.10 9.41
CA VAL A 111 -11.51 -3.87 9.71
C VAL A 111 -11.38 -3.56 11.20
N THR A 112 -10.40 -2.73 11.55
CA THR A 112 -9.93 -2.52 12.93
C THR A 112 -10.29 -1.16 13.51
N GLY A 113 -10.73 -0.21 12.68
CA GLY A 113 -11.07 1.16 13.08
C GLY A 113 -12.57 1.44 13.18
N MET A 114 -13.43 0.52 12.75
CA MET A 114 -14.88 0.74 12.71
C MET A 114 -15.65 -0.55 13.01
N LYS A 115 -16.86 -0.42 13.55
CA LYS A 115 -17.80 -1.54 13.71
C LYS A 115 -18.50 -1.82 12.37
N VAL A 116 -18.49 -3.08 11.95
CA VAL A 116 -19.25 -3.53 10.77
C VAL A 116 -20.58 -4.13 11.23
N ALA A 117 -21.64 -3.90 10.45
CA ALA A 117 -22.92 -4.56 10.64
C ALA A 117 -22.78 -6.06 10.29
N GLY A 118 -23.13 -6.94 11.23
CA GLY A 118 -22.96 -8.38 11.07
C GLY A 118 -21.51 -8.85 11.25
N ARG A 119 -21.13 -9.90 10.51
CA ARG A 119 -19.78 -10.50 10.56
C ARG A 119 -18.92 -9.93 9.43
N THR A 120 -17.65 -9.66 9.74
CA THR A 120 -16.66 -9.34 8.71
C THR A 120 -16.49 -10.50 7.73
N ILE A 121 -16.09 -10.21 6.49
CA ILE A 121 -15.82 -11.22 5.47
C ILE A 121 -14.33 -11.55 5.40
N SER A 122 -14.00 -12.80 5.11
CA SER A 122 -12.63 -13.29 4.91
C SER A 122 -12.64 -14.54 4.03
N SER A 123 -11.46 -15.10 3.75
CA SER A 123 -11.35 -16.39 3.04
C SER A 123 -11.91 -17.56 3.87
N SER A 124 -11.89 -17.47 5.20
CA SER A 124 -12.34 -18.52 6.13
C SER A 124 -13.14 -17.98 7.32
N SER A 125 -14.10 -18.79 7.81
CA SER A 125 -14.90 -18.47 9.00
C SER A 125 -14.09 -18.63 10.28
N GLY A 126 -14.41 -17.85 11.31
CA GLY A 126 -13.81 -18.03 12.63
C GLY A 126 -13.85 -16.79 13.53
N PHE A 127 -13.06 -16.86 14.59
CA PHE A 127 -12.77 -15.73 15.46
C PHE A 127 -11.88 -14.72 14.73
N ASN A 128 -12.14 -13.42 14.93
CA ASN A 128 -11.37 -12.32 14.37
C ASN A 128 -10.65 -11.55 15.50
N PRO A 129 -9.39 -11.88 15.82
CA PRO A 129 -8.63 -11.18 16.84
C PRO A 129 -8.40 -9.69 16.51
N ALA A 130 -8.14 -9.37 15.24
CA ALA A 130 -7.84 -8.00 14.81
C ALA A 130 -9.04 -7.06 14.99
N GLY A 131 -10.26 -7.60 14.88
CA GLY A 131 -11.51 -6.85 15.04
C GLY A 131 -12.00 -6.66 16.47
N LEU A 132 -11.36 -7.28 17.47
CA LEU A 132 -11.85 -7.35 18.85
C LEU A 132 -12.12 -5.96 19.45
N MET A 133 -11.19 -5.02 19.28
CA MET A 133 -11.26 -3.68 19.86
C MET A 133 -12.43 -2.84 19.33
N LYS A 134 -12.99 -3.17 18.16
CA LYS A 134 -14.19 -2.50 17.59
C LYS A 134 -15.40 -3.42 17.56
N GLY A 135 -15.39 -4.51 18.33
CA GLY A 135 -16.49 -5.46 18.42
C GLY A 135 -16.71 -6.30 17.17
N ASN A 136 -15.77 -6.35 16.22
CA ASN A 136 -15.81 -7.22 15.04
C ASN A 136 -15.26 -8.62 15.39
N ILE A 137 -15.94 -9.31 16.31
CA ILE A 137 -15.44 -10.52 16.98
C ILE A 137 -15.38 -11.74 16.05
N LEU A 138 -16.25 -11.80 15.04
CA LEU A 138 -16.38 -12.94 14.13
C LEU A 138 -16.17 -12.52 12.68
N GLN A 139 -15.55 -13.42 11.93
CA GLN A 139 -15.47 -13.39 10.48
C GLN A 139 -16.18 -14.61 9.87
N ARG A 140 -16.66 -14.47 8.64
CA ARG A 140 -17.24 -15.57 7.87
C ARG A 140 -16.49 -15.76 6.56
N ALA A 141 -16.39 -17.01 6.12
CA ALA A 141 -15.91 -17.35 4.79
C ALA A 141 -16.83 -16.73 3.73
N MET A 142 -16.23 -16.13 2.70
CA MET A 142 -16.93 -15.70 1.51
C MET A 142 -17.43 -16.90 0.71
N ASN A 143 -18.67 -16.84 0.23
CA ASN A 143 -19.18 -17.73 -0.81
C ASN A 143 -18.94 -17.09 -2.19
N GLU A 144 -19.41 -17.75 -3.25
CA GLU A 144 -19.28 -17.25 -4.63
C GLU A 144 -19.98 -15.89 -4.83
N ASP A 145 -21.18 -15.69 -4.26
CA ASP A 145 -21.90 -14.41 -4.35
C ASP A 145 -21.12 -13.25 -3.69
N ASP A 146 -20.49 -13.51 -2.54
CA ASP A 146 -19.61 -12.53 -1.91
C ASP A 146 -18.39 -12.22 -2.77
N MET A 147 -17.78 -13.24 -3.37
CA MET A 147 -16.62 -13.07 -4.25
C MET A 147 -17.00 -12.26 -5.50
N ALA A 148 -18.14 -12.56 -6.12
CA ALA A 148 -18.66 -11.78 -7.25
C ALA A 148 -18.98 -10.34 -6.87
N ARG A 149 -19.58 -10.10 -5.69
CA ARG A 149 -19.84 -8.75 -5.19
C ARG A 149 -18.56 -7.97 -4.94
N VAL A 150 -17.58 -8.56 -4.25
CA VAL A 150 -16.29 -7.92 -3.98
C VAL A 150 -15.54 -7.63 -5.28
N GLU A 151 -15.54 -8.56 -6.24
CA GLU A 151 -14.99 -8.30 -7.57
C GLU A 151 -15.63 -7.06 -8.21
N GLY A 152 -16.95 -6.96 -8.20
CA GLY A 152 -17.68 -5.79 -8.70
C GLY A 152 -17.36 -4.49 -7.94
N GLU A 153 -17.15 -4.56 -6.62
CA GLU A 153 -16.71 -3.41 -5.81
C GLU A 153 -15.31 -2.93 -6.22
N PHE A 154 -14.36 -3.83 -6.49
CA PHE A 154 -13.03 -3.48 -6.99
C PHE A 154 -13.08 -2.90 -8.41
N VAL A 155 -13.86 -3.49 -9.30
CA VAL A 155 -14.10 -2.96 -10.66
C VAL A 155 -14.66 -1.54 -10.59
N ARG A 156 -15.72 -1.33 -9.81
CA ARG A 156 -16.35 -0.03 -9.66
C ARG A 156 -15.39 1.01 -9.08
N ALA A 157 -14.58 0.62 -8.10
CA ALA A 157 -13.57 1.52 -7.53
C ALA A 157 -12.51 1.93 -8.56
N ALA A 158 -12.10 1.03 -9.45
CA ALA A 158 -11.15 1.33 -10.52
C ALA A 158 -11.75 2.26 -11.59
N GLU A 159 -13.02 2.07 -11.96
CA GLU A 159 -13.75 3.01 -12.84
C GLU A 159 -13.81 4.41 -12.22
N LEU A 160 -14.17 4.51 -10.94
CA LEU A 160 -14.23 5.77 -10.21
C LEU A 160 -12.84 6.43 -10.07
N ALA A 161 -11.78 5.65 -9.92
CA ALA A 161 -10.40 6.17 -9.94
C ALA A 161 -10.07 6.77 -11.31
N LYS A 162 -10.40 6.09 -12.40
CA LYS A 162 -10.25 6.61 -13.76
C LYS A 162 -11.05 7.90 -13.98
N GLU A 163 -12.32 7.94 -13.58
CA GLU A 163 -13.16 9.16 -13.64
C GLU A 163 -12.64 10.31 -12.78
N GLY A 164 -11.95 9.96 -11.68
CA GLY A 164 -11.26 10.86 -10.77
C GLY A 164 -9.92 11.38 -11.28
N GLY A 165 -9.41 10.88 -12.41
CA GLY A 165 -8.17 11.34 -13.04
C GLY A 165 -6.91 10.58 -12.62
N PHE A 166 -7.02 9.39 -12.06
CA PHE A 166 -5.84 8.57 -11.74
C PHE A 166 -5.24 7.92 -13.00
N ASP A 167 -3.91 7.84 -13.05
CA ASP A 167 -3.16 7.22 -14.16
C ASP A 167 -2.96 5.72 -13.98
N ALA A 168 -3.02 5.27 -12.72
CA ALA A 168 -2.90 3.88 -12.34
C ALA A 168 -3.84 3.52 -11.17
N VAL A 169 -4.19 2.25 -11.09
CA VAL A 169 -4.84 1.64 -9.94
C VAL A 169 -3.96 0.53 -9.38
N GLU A 170 -3.66 0.56 -8.08
CA GLU A 170 -2.90 -0.47 -7.39
C GLU A 170 -3.83 -1.32 -6.52
N LEU A 171 -4.04 -2.58 -6.88
CA LEU A 171 -4.80 -3.52 -6.07
C LEU A 171 -3.95 -3.95 -4.87
N HIS A 172 -4.43 -3.67 -3.66
CA HIS A 172 -3.70 -4.07 -2.47
C HIS A 172 -3.93 -5.55 -2.12
N MET A 173 -2.93 -6.39 -2.40
CA MET A 173 -2.93 -7.83 -2.15
C MET A 173 -1.89 -8.27 -1.09
N GLY A 174 -1.48 -7.34 -0.23
CA GLY A 174 -0.51 -7.56 0.84
C GLY A 174 -1.09 -7.36 2.24
N HIS A 175 -0.22 -7.46 3.24
CA HIS A 175 -0.39 -6.91 4.60
C HIS A 175 -1.61 -7.39 5.43
N GLY A 176 -2.28 -8.47 5.02
CA GLY A 176 -3.44 -9.02 5.71
C GLY A 176 -4.78 -8.38 5.34
N TYR A 177 -4.84 -7.55 4.30
CA TYR A 177 -6.10 -7.10 3.70
C TYR A 177 -6.81 -8.25 2.98
N LEU A 178 -8.06 -8.05 2.54
CA LEU A 178 -8.95 -9.13 2.09
C LEU A 178 -8.31 -10.05 1.03
N LEU A 179 -7.71 -9.48 -0.01
CA LEU A 179 -7.09 -10.29 -1.07
C LEU A 179 -5.87 -11.07 -0.54
N ASN A 180 -5.09 -10.49 0.37
CA ASN A 180 -4.02 -11.22 1.06
C ASN A 180 -4.55 -12.31 2.02
N GLN A 181 -5.76 -12.16 2.56
CA GLN A 181 -6.40 -13.21 3.37
C GLN A 181 -6.74 -14.45 2.53
N PHE A 182 -6.90 -14.33 1.20
CA PHE A 182 -6.94 -15.48 0.30
C PHE A 182 -5.54 -16.04 0.02
N ILE A 183 -4.56 -15.18 -0.27
CA ILE A 183 -3.19 -15.59 -0.63
C ILE A 183 -2.47 -16.29 0.53
N SER A 184 -2.67 -15.84 1.77
CA SER A 184 -1.92 -16.31 2.93
C SER A 184 -2.49 -17.61 3.53
N PRO A 185 -1.67 -18.66 3.77
CA PRO A 185 -2.09 -19.87 4.46
C PRO A 185 -2.48 -19.65 5.93
N LEU A 186 -2.10 -18.52 6.53
CA LEU A 186 -2.52 -18.17 7.89
C LEU A 186 -4.02 -17.92 7.97
N SER A 187 -4.53 -17.25 6.94
CA SER A 187 -5.93 -16.79 6.88
C SER A 187 -6.79 -17.80 6.12
N ASN A 188 -6.28 -18.34 5.00
CA ASN A 188 -7.03 -19.20 4.12
C ASN A 188 -6.89 -20.68 4.49
N ARG A 189 -7.96 -21.25 5.06
CA ARG A 189 -8.08 -22.68 5.41
C ARG A 189 -9.16 -23.37 4.58
N ARG A 190 -9.51 -22.80 3.42
CA ARG A 190 -10.51 -23.41 2.55
C ARG A 190 -9.99 -24.73 1.98
N THR A 191 -10.91 -25.62 1.67
CA THR A 191 -10.67 -26.93 1.06
C THR A 191 -11.25 -27.04 -0.35
N ASP A 192 -11.80 -25.94 -0.88
CA ASP A 192 -12.27 -25.84 -2.25
C ASP A 192 -11.16 -25.31 -3.19
N GLU A 193 -11.52 -24.97 -4.43
CA GLU A 193 -10.60 -24.48 -5.45
C GLU A 193 -9.94 -23.12 -5.14
N TYR A 194 -10.33 -22.48 -4.05
CA TYR A 194 -9.77 -21.22 -3.57
C TYR A 194 -8.85 -21.39 -2.35
N GLY A 195 -8.54 -22.63 -1.93
CA GLY A 195 -7.67 -22.94 -0.79
C GLY A 195 -6.71 -24.10 -1.01
N GLY A 196 -5.90 -24.39 0.01
CA GLY A 196 -4.84 -25.38 -0.06
C GLY A 196 -3.57 -24.83 -0.72
N SER A 197 -3.34 -25.20 -1.98
CA SER A 197 -2.11 -24.85 -2.71
C SER A 197 -2.02 -23.34 -3.01
N ALA A 198 -0.81 -22.85 -3.29
CA ALA A 198 -0.58 -21.44 -3.63
C ALA A 198 -1.40 -21.01 -4.86
N GLU A 199 -1.50 -21.88 -5.86
CA GLU A 199 -2.24 -21.67 -7.11
C GLU A 199 -3.74 -21.47 -6.85
N ASN A 200 -4.32 -22.29 -5.96
CA ASN A 200 -5.71 -22.14 -5.58
C ASN A 200 -5.94 -20.88 -4.73
N ARG A 201 -5.04 -20.60 -3.79
CA ARG A 201 -5.14 -19.42 -2.91
C ARG A 201 -5.10 -18.09 -3.66
N VAL A 202 -4.36 -18.01 -4.76
CA VAL A 202 -4.30 -16.79 -5.60
C VAL A 202 -5.45 -16.67 -6.61
N ARG A 203 -6.25 -17.73 -6.83
CA ARG A 203 -7.31 -17.77 -7.85
C ARG A 203 -8.29 -16.59 -7.75
N PHE A 204 -8.81 -16.29 -6.56
CA PHE A 204 -9.72 -15.16 -6.36
C PHE A 204 -9.02 -13.80 -6.54
N PRO A 205 -7.87 -13.51 -5.90
CA PRO A 205 -7.09 -12.30 -6.19
C PRO A 205 -6.78 -12.08 -7.68
N ALA A 206 -6.36 -13.11 -8.41
CA ALA A 206 -6.07 -13.02 -9.84
C ALA A 206 -7.33 -12.76 -10.67
N ARG A 207 -8.46 -13.38 -10.31
CA ARG A 207 -9.78 -13.11 -10.90
C ARG A 207 -10.18 -11.65 -10.75
N VAL A 208 -10.01 -11.06 -9.56
CA VAL A 208 -10.29 -9.64 -9.30
C VAL A 208 -9.40 -8.73 -10.15
N LEU A 209 -8.10 -9.03 -10.24
CA LEU A 209 -7.18 -8.24 -11.07
C LEU A 209 -7.57 -8.31 -12.56
N ALA A 210 -7.88 -9.50 -13.07
CA ALA A 210 -8.30 -9.66 -14.46
C ALA A 210 -9.60 -8.91 -14.75
N ALA A 211 -10.55 -8.88 -13.79
CA ALA A 211 -11.78 -8.10 -13.92
C ALA A 211 -11.51 -6.59 -13.97
N VAL A 212 -10.66 -6.08 -13.08
CA VAL A 212 -10.25 -4.66 -13.11
C VAL A 212 -9.55 -4.33 -14.42
N LYS A 213 -8.59 -5.14 -14.87
CA LYS A 213 -7.87 -4.95 -16.13
C LYS A 213 -8.81 -4.87 -17.34
N ARG A 214 -9.81 -5.76 -17.41
CA ARG A 214 -10.84 -5.72 -18.46
C ARG A 214 -11.67 -4.44 -18.40
N ALA A 215 -12.05 -3.99 -17.21
CA ALA A 215 -12.92 -2.82 -17.04
C ALA A 215 -12.24 -1.50 -17.41
N VAL A 216 -10.95 -1.34 -17.05
CA VAL A 216 -10.22 -0.09 -17.30
C VAL A 216 -9.52 -0.06 -18.66
N GLY A 217 -9.28 -1.24 -19.26
CA GLY A 217 -8.73 -1.40 -20.60
C GLY A 217 -7.29 -0.89 -20.71
N SER A 218 -7.02 -0.17 -21.80
CA SER A 218 -5.72 0.45 -22.10
C SER A 218 -5.63 1.90 -21.61
N ASP A 219 -6.61 2.40 -20.87
CA ASP A 219 -6.67 3.82 -20.49
C ASP A 219 -6.03 4.11 -19.12
N MET A 220 -5.76 3.07 -18.32
CA MET A 220 -5.19 3.19 -16.99
C MET A 220 -4.32 1.96 -16.69
N ALA A 221 -3.16 2.17 -16.06
CA ALA A 221 -2.29 1.07 -15.66
C ALA A 221 -2.88 0.32 -14.45
N VAL A 222 -2.78 -1.02 -14.44
CA VAL A 222 -3.25 -1.88 -13.35
C VAL A 222 -2.06 -2.54 -12.67
N LEU A 223 -1.84 -2.14 -11.43
CA LEU A 223 -0.77 -2.58 -10.56
C LEU A 223 -1.30 -3.52 -9.49
N ALA A 224 -0.43 -4.33 -8.90
CA ALA A 224 -0.75 -5.06 -7.67
C ALA A 224 0.41 -5.01 -6.67
N LYS A 225 0.09 -4.67 -5.41
CA LYS A 225 1.05 -4.75 -4.30
C LYS A 225 0.91 -6.08 -3.60
N ILE A 226 1.93 -6.93 -3.71
CA ILE A 226 1.96 -8.27 -3.11
C ILE A 226 3.00 -8.37 -1.99
N ASN A 227 2.84 -9.36 -1.13
CA ASN A 227 3.87 -9.75 -0.19
C ASN A 227 4.88 -10.68 -0.90
N VAL A 228 6.18 -10.37 -0.79
CA VAL A 228 7.26 -11.29 -1.13
C VAL A 228 7.35 -12.45 -0.14
N ALA A 229 6.90 -12.22 1.09
CA ALA A 229 6.61 -13.20 2.12
C ALA A 229 5.77 -12.55 3.22
N ASP A 230 5.08 -13.35 4.02
CA ASP A 230 4.37 -12.85 5.21
C ASP A 230 5.31 -12.63 6.41
N GLY A 231 6.54 -13.14 6.38
CA GLY A 231 7.53 -12.88 7.43
C GLY A 231 7.20 -13.50 8.79
N THR A 232 6.37 -14.55 8.82
CA THR A 232 6.00 -15.26 10.04
C THR A 232 5.75 -16.74 9.77
N ARG A 233 5.83 -17.57 10.82
CA ARG A 233 5.67 -19.02 10.72
C ARG A 233 4.26 -19.36 10.22
N ARG A 234 4.15 -20.28 9.25
CA ARG A 234 2.90 -20.67 8.57
C ARG A 234 2.28 -19.58 7.67
N GLY A 235 2.98 -18.45 7.49
CA GLY A 235 2.65 -17.45 6.49
C GLY A 235 3.09 -17.85 5.09
N ALA A 236 2.70 -17.04 4.09
CA ALA A 236 3.13 -17.21 2.72
C ALA A 236 4.66 -17.02 2.61
N THR A 237 5.32 -17.88 1.83
CA THR A 237 6.77 -17.85 1.59
C THR A 237 7.13 -17.12 0.29
N ALA A 238 8.42 -17.06 -0.04
CA ALA A 238 8.89 -16.52 -1.32
C ALA A 238 8.39 -17.34 -2.50
N GLU A 239 8.28 -18.66 -2.34
CA GLU A 239 7.78 -19.60 -3.34
C GLU A 239 6.28 -19.38 -3.59
N ASP A 240 5.49 -19.14 -2.55
CA ASP A 240 4.10 -18.68 -2.70
C ASP A 240 4.03 -17.32 -3.43
N GLY A 241 4.99 -16.43 -3.16
CA GLY A 241 5.14 -15.14 -3.84
C GLY A 241 5.42 -15.28 -5.34
N MET A 242 6.24 -16.26 -5.74
CA MET A 242 6.52 -16.58 -7.16
C MET A 242 5.24 -17.04 -7.87
N VAL A 243 4.50 -17.99 -7.28
CA VAL A 243 3.23 -18.48 -7.82
C VAL A 243 2.21 -17.34 -7.93
N THR A 244 2.16 -16.48 -6.91
CA THR A 244 1.30 -15.30 -6.92
C THR A 244 1.66 -14.36 -8.08
N ALA A 245 2.95 -14.05 -8.25
CA ALA A 245 3.41 -13.17 -9.33
C ALA A 245 3.08 -13.73 -10.72
N GLN A 246 3.28 -15.04 -10.94
CA GLN A 246 2.95 -15.71 -12.20
C GLN A 246 1.45 -15.64 -12.51
N ALA A 247 0.60 -15.88 -11.51
CA ALA A 247 -0.85 -15.79 -11.67
C ALA A 247 -1.31 -14.36 -11.98
N LEU A 248 -0.70 -13.34 -11.36
CA LEU A 248 -1.04 -11.93 -11.62
C LEU A 248 -0.50 -11.44 -12.96
N GLN A 249 0.67 -11.92 -13.41
CA GLN A 249 1.16 -11.71 -14.77
C GLN A 249 0.15 -12.27 -15.78
N ALA A 250 -0.29 -13.51 -15.60
CA ALA A 250 -1.27 -14.15 -16.48
C ALA A 250 -2.64 -13.44 -16.46
N ALA A 251 -3.01 -12.82 -15.33
CA ALA A 251 -4.22 -12.02 -15.20
C ALA A 251 -4.12 -10.63 -15.88
N GLY A 252 -2.94 -10.23 -16.36
CA GLY A 252 -2.73 -9.00 -17.13
C GLY A 252 -2.31 -7.78 -16.30
N ALA A 253 -1.69 -7.99 -15.13
CA ALA A 253 -1.09 -6.89 -14.37
C ALA A 253 0.00 -6.20 -15.20
N ASP A 254 0.07 -4.87 -15.13
CA ASP A 254 1.08 -4.09 -15.86
C ASP A 254 2.40 -3.99 -15.07
N MET A 255 2.35 -4.03 -13.73
CA MET A 255 3.53 -4.12 -12.86
C MET A 255 3.15 -4.61 -11.46
N LEU A 256 4.05 -5.33 -10.79
CA LEU A 256 3.89 -5.71 -9.38
C LEU A 256 4.78 -4.87 -8.47
N VAL A 257 4.25 -4.45 -7.33
CA VAL A 257 5.02 -3.79 -6.27
C VAL A 257 5.31 -4.79 -5.16
N LEU A 258 6.59 -5.08 -4.95
CA LEU A 258 7.06 -6.16 -4.08
C LEU A 258 7.25 -5.69 -2.65
N SER A 259 6.22 -5.84 -1.82
CA SER A 259 6.23 -5.49 -0.39
C SER A 259 6.35 -6.75 0.48
N GLY A 260 6.12 -6.68 1.79
CA GLY A 260 6.11 -7.89 2.63
C GLY A 260 5.52 -7.67 4.02
N GLY A 261 5.26 -8.78 4.72
CA GLY A 261 4.78 -8.76 6.09
C GLY A 261 3.28 -8.47 6.24
N ARG A 262 2.82 -8.49 7.49
CA ARG A 262 1.41 -8.34 7.87
C ARG A 262 1.26 -7.35 9.02
N ASN A 263 0.11 -6.67 9.05
CA ASN A 263 -0.16 -5.61 10.02
C ASN A 263 -0.26 -6.06 11.48
N VAL A 264 -0.45 -7.37 11.74
CA VAL A 264 -0.55 -7.91 13.10
C VAL A 264 0.61 -8.85 13.40
N GLU A 265 0.87 -9.80 12.50
CA GLU A 265 1.73 -10.95 12.81
C GLU A 265 3.22 -10.70 12.55
N SER A 266 3.60 -9.65 11.81
CA SER A 266 4.97 -9.45 11.34
C SER A 266 5.30 -8.01 10.95
N THR A 267 4.86 -7.04 11.75
CA THR A 267 5.11 -5.61 11.51
C THR A 267 6.60 -5.27 11.36
N TRP A 268 7.46 -5.92 12.15
CA TRP A 268 8.92 -5.75 12.06
C TRP A 268 9.50 -6.22 10.72
N PHE A 269 8.91 -7.25 10.10
CA PHE A 269 9.31 -7.74 8.78
C PHE A 269 8.88 -6.75 7.69
N MET A 270 7.66 -6.20 7.80
CA MET A 270 7.14 -5.19 6.88
C MET A 270 7.97 -3.90 6.89
N PHE A 271 8.46 -3.46 8.06
CA PHE A 271 9.24 -2.24 8.18
C PHE A 271 10.76 -2.45 8.14
N GLY A 272 11.25 -3.67 8.34
CA GLY A 272 12.67 -3.96 8.53
C GLY A 272 13.26 -3.30 9.78
N SER A 273 12.42 -2.87 10.73
CA SER A 273 12.79 -2.24 11.99
C SER A 273 11.65 -2.37 13.01
N ASN A 274 11.94 -2.24 14.30
CA ASN A 274 10.93 -2.28 15.35
C ASN A 274 10.04 -1.03 15.35
N MET A 275 8.81 -1.15 15.87
CA MET A 275 7.87 -0.03 15.98
C MET A 275 8.30 1.00 17.05
N ASN A 276 8.08 2.30 16.78
CA ASN A 276 8.35 3.36 17.78
C ASN A 276 7.28 3.38 18.88
N ARG A 277 7.47 2.56 19.92
CA ARG A 277 6.47 2.40 20.98
C ARG A 277 6.22 3.67 21.78
N GLU A 278 7.25 4.48 22.00
CA GLU A 278 7.12 5.73 22.75
C GLU A 278 6.23 6.72 22.03
N VAL A 279 6.44 6.89 20.72
CA VAL A 279 5.61 7.74 19.87
C VAL A 279 4.19 7.18 19.76
N ILE A 280 4.02 5.86 19.53
CA ILE A 280 2.69 5.22 19.46
C ILE A 280 1.91 5.44 20.77
N ALA A 281 2.54 5.19 21.92
CA ALA A 281 1.89 5.37 23.21
C ALA A 281 1.50 6.83 23.46
N ARG A 282 2.33 7.79 23.03
CA ARG A 282 2.03 9.22 23.14
C ARG A 282 0.80 9.60 22.30
N VAL A 283 0.77 9.20 21.04
CA VAL A 283 -0.33 9.52 20.11
C VAL A 283 -1.65 8.88 20.56
N LEU A 284 -1.62 7.60 20.97
CA LEU A 284 -2.83 6.91 21.45
C LEU A 284 -3.38 7.54 22.74
N LYS A 285 -2.51 7.94 23.68
CA LYS A 285 -2.94 8.64 24.90
C LYS A 285 -3.59 9.99 24.60
N GLN A 286 -3.04 10.75 23.65
CA GLN A 286 -3.63 12.02 23.22
C GLN A 286 -5.04 11.87 22.63
N GLN A 287 -5.40 10.66 22.18
CA GLN A 287 -6.72 10.35 21.63
C GLN A 287 -7.65 9.64 22.61
N GLY A 288 -7.25 9.49 23.87
CA GLY A 288 -8.04 8.80 24.88
C GLY A 288 -8.02 7.26 24.78
N GLU A 289 -7.21 6.66 23.90
CA GLU A 289 -7.06 5.21 23.76
C GLU A 289 -6.04 4.61 24.76
N TRP A 290 -6.17 4.96 26.05
CA TRP A 290 -5.20 4.57 27.08
C TRP A 290 -5.11 3.06 27.33
N ILE A 291 -6.23 2.34 27.19
CA ILE A 291 -6.29 0.87 27.32
C ILE A 291 -5.51 0.21 26.17
N THR A 292 -5.70 0.68 24.93
CA THR A 292 -4.94 0.22 23.76
C THR A 292 -3.45 0.42 23.97
N SER A 293 -3.06 1.61 24.45
CA SER A 293 -1.66 1.93 24.77
C SER A 293 -1.05 0.96 25.79
N LEU A 294 -1.80 0.58 26.83
CA LEU A 294 -1.34 -0.39 27.83
C LEU A 294 -1.19 -1.81 27.25
N MET A 295 -2.17 -2.28 26.46
CA MET A 295 -2.12 -3.59 25.82
C MET A 295 -0.94 -3.70 24.83
N MET A 296 -0.68 -2.66 24.03
CA MET A 296 0.46 -2.64 23.11
C MET A 296 1.82 -2.64 23.83
N LYS A 297 1.89 -2.08 25.04
CA LYS A 297 3.09 -2.17 25.88
C LYS A 297 3.30 -3.60 26.39
N ALA A 298 2.25 -4.32 26.79
CA ALA A 298 2.36 -5.70 27.24
C ALA A 298 2.76 -6.67 26.11
N ALA A 299 2.26 -6.46 24.89
CA ALA A 299 2.60 -7.26 23.71
C ALA A 299 4.03 -7.00 23.18
N SER A 300 4.80 -6.09 23.81
CA SER A 300 6.10 -5.65 23.29
C SER A 300 7.26 -6.60 23.56
N SER A 301 7.16 -7.41 24.61
CA SER A 301 8.24 -8.27 25.08
C SER A 301 8.49 -9.48 24.17
N SER A 302 7.56 -9.77 23.25
CA SER A 302 7.63 -10.89 22.31
C SER A 302 8.17 -10.52 20.92
N GLU A 303 8.43 -9.23 20.65
CA GLU A 303 8.98 -8.82 19.35
C GLU A 303 10.49 -9.09 19.27
N PRO A 304 10.97 -9.63 18.12
CA PRO A 304 12.39 -9.77 17.90
C PRO A 304 13.05 -8.40 17.79
N LYS A 305 14.27 -8.25 18.32
CA LYS A 305 15.11 -7.08 18.03
C LYS A 305 15.55 -7.15 16.57
N ILE A 306 15.28 -6.10 15.80
CA ILE A 306 15.65 -6.03 14.38
C ILE A 306 16.66 -4.91 14.18
N ASP A 307 17.83 -5.30 13.70
CA ASP A 307 18.80 -4.36 13.14
C ASP A 307 18.40 -4.07 11.69
N PHE A 308 18.16 -2.80 11.39
CA PHE A 308 17.77 -2.38 10.05
C PHE A 308 18.90 -2.69 9.05
N LYS A 309 18.54 -3.37 7.97
CA LYS A 309 19.40 -3.57 6.81
C LYS A 309 18.74 -2.94 5.59
N PRO A 310 19.41 -2.05 4.85
CA PRO A 310 18.88 -1.59 3.57
C PRO A 310 18.60 -2.78 2.64
N MET A 311 17.69 -2.60 1.69
CA MET A 311 17.36 -3.62 0.69
C MET A 311 16.92 -4.98 1.30
N TYR A 312 16.23 -4.97 2.46
CA TYR A 312 15.93 -6.19 3.23
C TYR A 312 14.98 -7.19 2.54
N PHE A 313 14.32 -6.82 1.44
CA PHE A 313 13.51 -7.72 0.62
C PHE A 313 14.21 -8.19 -0.66
N LEU A 314 15.46 -7.82 -0.89
CA LEU A 314 16.16 -8.11 -2.14
C LEU A 314 16.22 -9.60 -2.46
N GLU A 315 16.62 -10.44 -1.50
CA GLU A 315 16.73 -11.89 -1.75
C GLU A 315 15.37 -12.54 -2.07
N TYR A 316 14.30 -12.10 -1.43
CA TYR A 316 12.95 -12.56 -1.75
C TYR A 316 12.51 -12.07 -3.13
N SER A 317 12.81 -10.80 -3.43
CA SER A 317 12.41 -10.16 -4.69
C SER A 317 13.15 -10.74 -5.88
N ARG A 318 14.41 -11.17 -5.74
CA ARG A 318 15.17 -11.90 -6.77
C ARG A 318 14.49 -13.19 -7.19
N LYS A 319 13.94 -13.95 -6.23
CA LYS A 319 13.18 -15.18 -6.54
C LYS A 319 11.95 -14.89 -7.39
N ILE A 320 11.22 -13.83 -7.06
CA ILE A 320 10.06 -13.40 -7.85
C ILE A 320 10.49 -12.90 -9.22
N ARG A 321 11.54 -12.07 -9.30
CA ARG A 321 12.10 -11.59 -10.57
C ARG A 321 12.48 -12.73 -11.50
N ALA A 322 13.05 -13.81 -10.96
CA ALA A 322 13.41 -14.99 -11.74
C ALA A 322 12.19 -15.81 -12.23
N ALA A 323 10.99 -15.58 -11.67
CA ALA A 323 9.79 -16.36 -11.97
C ALA A 323 8.85 -15.70 -13.00
N VAL A 324 9.04 -14.42 -13.30
CA VAL A 324 8.18 -13.62 -14.19
C VAL A 324 9.01 -12.67 -15.05
N ASP A 325 8.46 -12.20 -16.18
CA ASP A 325 9.13 -11.27 -17.10
C ASP A 325 8.48 -9.87 -17.11
N MET A 326 7.29 -9.73 -16.50
CA MET A 326 6.58 -8.46 -16.41
C MET A 326 7.35 -7.40 -15.60
N PRO A 327 7.01 -6.11 -15.75
CA PRO A 327 7.64 -5.07 -14.93
C PRO A 327 7.46 -5.30 -13.42
N LEU A 328 8.51 -5.05 -12.65
CA LEU A 328 8.51 -5.18 -11.19
C LEU A 328 9.06 -3.92 -10.54
N ALA A 329 8.42 -3.48 -9.45
CA ALA A 329 8.90 -2.39 -8.62
C ALA A 329 9.39 -2.91 -7.27
N TYR A 330 10.64 -2.61 -6.96
CA TYR A 330 11.26 -3.00 -5.70
C TYR A 330 10.81 -2.11 -4.54
N LEU A 331 10.30 -2.70 -3.47
CA LEU A 331 10.06 -2.05 -2.19
C LEU A 331 10.73 -2.87 -1.08
N GLY A 332 11.36 -2.22 -0.12
CA GLY A 332 11.98 -2.89 1.03
C GLY A 332 13.31 -2.28 1.43
N GLY A 333 13.27 -1.12 2.08
CA GLY A 333 14.46 -0.50 2.70
C GLY A 333 15.40 0.27 1.77
N ALA A 334 15.03 0.50 0.50
CA ALA A 334 15.75 1.41 -0.38
C ALA A 334 15.62 2.86 0.14
N ARG A 335 16.75 3.57 0.28
CA ARG A 335 16.77 4.96 0.80
C ARG A 335 17.88 5.86 0.24
N SER A 336 18.61 5.42 -0.78
CA SER A 336 19.73 6.16 -1.40
C SER A 336 19.70 6.03 -2.91
N LEU A 337 20.47 6.87 -3.61
CA LEU A 337 20.65 6.74 -5.06
C LEU A 337 21.28 5.38 -5.41
N ALA A 338 22.30 4.96 -4.66
CA ALA A 338 22.95 3.66 -4.86
C ALA A 338 21.97 2.48 -4.70
N HIS A 339 21.01 2.55 -3.76
CA HIS A 339 19.98 1.51 -3.64
C HIS A 339 19.01 1.50 -4.83
N ALA A 340 18.70 2.69 -5.39
CA ALA A 340 17.89 2.78 -6.60
C ALA A 340 18.64 2.17 -7.79
N GLU A 341 19.90 2.54 -8.01
CA GLU A 341 20.76 1.97 -9.06
C GLU A 341 20.92 0.45 -8.91
N GLN A 342 21.14 -0.03 -7.69
CA GLN A 342 21.17 -1.46 -7.39
C GLN A 342 19.86 -2.15 -7.79
N SER A 343 18.70 -1.58 -7.44
CA SER A 343 17.41 -2.13 -7.83
C SER A 343 17.30 -2.32 -9.34
N LEU A 344 17.74 -1.35 -10.14
CA LEU A 344 17.70 -1.45 -11.60
C LEU A 344 18.68 -2.49 -12.13
N ALA A 345 19.89 -2.56 -11.56
CA ALA A 345 20.89 -3.57 -11.91
C ALA A 345 20.42 -5.00 -11.61
N GLU A 346 19.52 -5.17 -10.64
CA GLU A 346 18.90 -6.46 -10.28
C GLU A 346 17.68 -6.82 -11.16
N GLY A 347 17.35 -5.99 -12.15
CA GLY A 347 16.27 -6.24 -13.11
C GLY A 347 14.88 -5.76 -12.65
N PHE A 348 14.81 -4.88 -11.66
CA PHE A 348 13.56 -4.19 -11.30
C PHE A 348 13.42 -2.88 -12.09
N ASP A 349 12.22 -2.59 -12.57
CA ASP A 349 11.92 -1.45 -13.43
C ASP A 349 11.80 -0.14 -12.66
N CYS A 350 11.34 -0.22 -11.41
CA CYS A 350 11.09 0.92 -10.54
C CYS A 350 11.60 0.66 -9.11
N VAL A 351 11.94 1.75 -8.41
CA VAL A 351 12.19 1.75 -6.98
C VAL A 351 11.04 2.45 -6.26
N VAL A 352 10.48 1.78 -5.26
CA VAL A 352 9.36 2.29 -4.46
C VAL A 352 9.87 2.62 -3.07
N MET A 353 9.57 3.82 -2.60
CA MET A 353 9.96 4.32 -1.29
C MET A 353 8.74 4.81 -0.51
N ALA A 354 8.77 4.68 0.82
CA ALA A 354 7.73 5.21 1.71
C ALA A 354 8.34 6.20 2.70
N ARG A 355 8.93 5.68 3.79
CA ARG A 355 9.51 6.49 4.88
C ARG A 355 10.57 7.53 4.42
N PRO A 356 11.48 7.22 3.47
CA PRO A 356 12.39 8.24 2.93
C PRO A 356 11.67 9.46 2.34
N LEU A 357 10.57 9.24 1.61
CA LEU A 357 9.78 10.30 0.98
C LEU A 357 8.82 11.00 1.97
N ILE A 358 8.42 10.34 3.05
CA ILE A 358 7.72 10.98 4.18
C ILE A 358 8.68 11.89 4.95
N HIS A 359 9.95 11.48 5.07
CA HIS A 359 10.99 12.28 5.72
C HIS A 359 11.38 13.49 4.86
N ASP A 360 11.53 13.34 3.55
CA ASP A 360 11.85 14.44 2.66
C ASP A 360 11.08 14.29 1.34
N PRO A 361 10.00 15.07 1.12
CA PRO A 361 9.26 14.98 -0.13
C PRO A 361 10.10 15.41 -1.33
N GLY A 362 11.14 16.23 -1.13
CA GLY A 362 12.08 16.70 -2.15
C GLY A 362 13.24 15.75 -2.45
N LEU A 363 13.28 14.56 -1.83
CA LEU A 363 14.42 13.65 -1.90
C LEU A 363 14.85 13.34 -3.34
N VAL A 364 13.93 13.07 -4.25
CA VAL A 364 14.28 12.63 -5.62
C VAL A 364 15.02 13.73 -6.38
N ASN A 365 14.58 14.98 -6.28
CA ASN A 365 15.29 16.12 -6.88
C ASN A 365 16.68 16.30 -6.26
N LYS A 366 16.83 16.11 -4.94
CA LYS A 366 18.12 16.20 -4.24
C LYS A 366 19.08 15.08 -4.62
N LEU A 367 18.57 13.86 -4.84
CA LEU A 367 19.35 12.75 -5.39
C LEU A 367 19.79 13.07 -6.83
N ARG A 368 18.91 13.68 -7.64
CA ARG A 368 19.19 14.05 -9.03
C ARG A 368 20.25 15.14 -9.15
N SER A 369 20.20 16.15 -8.28
CA SER A 369 21.16 17.27 -8.28
C SER A 369 22.50 16.92 -7.64
N GLY A 370 22.56 15.82 -6.89
CA GLY A 370 23.72 15.46 -6.07
C GLY A 370 23.81 16.21 -4.74
N GLU A 371 22.78 16.98 -4.36
CA GLU A 371 22.69 17.62 -3.03
C GLU A 371 22.69 16.56 -1.92
N LEU A 372 21.99 15.45 -2.14
CA LEU A 372 21.99 14.29 -1.26
C LEU A 372 22.33 13.04 -2.06
N THR A 373 22.94 12.06 -1.40
CA THR A 373 23.10 10.70 -1.94
C THR A 373 22.22 9.68 -1.20
N GLU A 374 21.72 10.05 -0.01
CA GLU A 374 20.94 9.20 0.87
C GLU A 374 19.94 10.03 1.70
N SER A 375 18.77 9.45 2.00
CA SER A 375 17.75 10.11 2.83
C SER A 375 18.11 10.11 4.32
N GLY A 376 17.75 11.19 5.03
CA GLY A 376 17.90 11.30 6.49
C GLY A 376 16.93 10.46 7.33
N CYS A 377 16.03 9.68 6.72
CA CYS A 377 15.14 8.77 7.46
C CYS A 377 15.94 7.74 8.27
N ASP A 378 15.70 7.72 9.58
CA ASP A 378 16.34 6.83 10.57
C ASP A 378 15.61 5.49 10.77
N ASN A 379 14.54 5.23 10.01
CA ASN A 379 13.69 4.04 10.12
C ASN A 379 13.06 3.82 11.50
N CYS A 380 12.90 4.88 12.31
CA CYS A 380 12.36 4.76 13.66
C CYS A 380 10.91 4.26 13.71
N ASN A 381 10.17 4.32 12.59
CA ASN A 381 8.73 4.03 12.49
C ASN A 381 7.82 4.97 13.30
N GLY A 382 8.32 6.14 13.72
CA GLY A 382 7.52 7.17 14.40
C GLY A 382 6.34 7.65 13.56
N CYS A 383 6.52 7.78 12.24
CA CYS A 383 5.47 8.20 11.31
C CYS A 383 4.23 7.29 11.34
N VAL A 384 4.39 5.99 11.62
CA VAL A 384 3.28 5.02 11.59
C VAL A 384 2.24 5.32 12.69
N ALA A 385 2.67 5.89 13.82
CA ALA A 385 1.74 6.27 14.89
C ALA A 385 0.77 7.38 14.46
N TYR A 386 1.18 8.25 13.54
CA TYR A 386 0.43 9.44 13.17
C TYR A 386 -0.73 9.18 12.22
N ILE A 387 -0.94 7.93 11.79
CA ILE A 387 -2.18 7.51 11.13
C ILE A 387 -3.42 7.72 12.02
N TYR A 388 -3.22 7.90 13.32
CA TYR A 388 -4.28 8.18 14.27
C TYR A 388 -4.41 9.68 14.52
N HIS A 389 -3.38 10.49 14.26
CA HIS A 389 -3.34 11.90 14.67
C HIS A 389 -4.20 12.79 13.77
N PRO A 390 -4.84 13.87 14.31
CA PRO A 390 -5.68 14.76 13.51
C PRO A 390 -5.00 15.43 12.31
N ALA A 391 -3.68 15.60 12.36
CA ALA A 391 -2.88 16.18 11.28
C ALA A 391 -2.45 15.16 10.19
N GLY A 392 -2.88 13.90 10.30
CA GLY A 392 -2.46 12.82 9.41
C GLY A 392 -1.02 12.37 9.65
N THR A 393 -0.46 11.56 8.76
CA THR A 393 0.90 11.00 8.83
C THR A 393 1.97 12.04 8.45
N TRP A 394 3.05 12.16 9.23
CA TRP A 394 4.28 12.89 8.88
C TRP A 394 5.52 12.27 9.53
N CYS A 395 6.71 12.76 9.18
CA CYS A 395 7.97 12.37 9.83
C CYS A 395 8.16 13.11 11.15
N VAL A 396 8.46 12.39 12.24
CA VAL A 396 8.69 12.96 13.57
C VAL A 396 9.86 13.93 13.68
N HIS A 397 10.75 13.93 12.69
CA HIS A 397 11.91 14.82 12.62
C HIS A 397 11.61 16.14 11.90
N ASN A 398 10.40 16.28 11.37
CA ASN A 398 9.95 17.47 10.65
C ASN A 398 8.88 18.22 11.45
N PRO A 399 8.66 19.52 11.16
CA PRO A 399 7.48 20.23 11.63
C PRO A 399 6.19 19.46 11.31
N PRO A 400 5.19 19.49 12.20
CA PRO A 400 3.93 18.80 11.98
C PRO A 400 3.18 19.38 10.78
N ASN A 401 2.35 18.55 10.14
CA ASN A 401 1.38 19.03 9.16
C ASN A 401 0.41 20.04 9.81
N ASP A 402 -0.11 20.96 9.02
CA ASP A 402 -1.20 21.84 9.46
C ASP A 402 -2.50 21.02 9.65
N PRO A 403 -3.00 20.85 10.88
CA PRO A 403 -4.22 20.10 11.13
C PRO A 403 -5.47 20.77 10.53
N VAL A 404 -5.45 22.08 10.28
CA VAL A 404 -6.58 22.80 9.67
C VAL A 404 -6.81 22.33 8.25
N LEU A 405 -5.75 22.06 7.49
CA LEU A 405 -5.89 21.53 6.13
C LEU A 405 -6.56 20.15 6.11
N ASN A 406 -6.52 19.41 7.22
CA ASN A 406 -7.14 18.10 7.33
C ASN A 406 -8.62 18.14 7.76
N THR A 407 -9.18 19.32 7.99
CA THR A 407 -10.62 19.50 8.28
C THR A 407 -11.38 20.09 7.08
N ILE A 408 -10.70 20.30 5.96
CA ILE A 408 -11.25 20.94 4.76
C ILE A 408 -11.24 19.93 3.61
N PRO A 409 -12.39 19.57 3.02
CA PRO A 409 -12.45 18.74 1.81
C PRO A 409 -11.61 19.33 0.67
N ALA A 410 -11.00 18.47 -0.16
CA ALA A 410 -10.11 18.89 -1.24
C ALA A 410 -10.77 19.91 -2.19
N ALA A 411 -12.02 19.66 -2.60
CA ALA A 411 -12.76 20.53 -3.51
C ALA A 411 -13.44 21.74 -2.82
N ALA A 412 -13.26 21.95 -1.52
CA ALA A 412 -13.92 23.05 -0.82
C ALA A 412 -13.40 24.42 -1.31
N GLY A 413 -14.33 25.23 -1.83
CA GLY A 413 -14.08 26.58 -2.34
C GLY A 413 -13.59 26.64 -3.79
N GLN A 414 -13.76 25.56 -4.55
CA GLN A 414 -13.52 25.52 -6.01
C GLN A 414 -14.83 25.55 -6.80
#